data_AF-A0A7K6L8F3-F1
#
_entry.id   AF-A0A7K6L8F3-F1
#
_cell.length_a   1.000
_cell.length_b   1.000
_cell.length_c   1.000
_cell.angle_alpha   90.00
_cell.angle_beta   90.00
_cell.angle_gamma   90.00
#
_symmetry.space_group_name_H-M   'P 1'
#
loop_
_entity.id
_entity.type
_entity.pdbx_description
1 polymer ?
#
loop_
_entity_poly.entity_id
_entity_poly.type
_entity_poly.pdbx_seq_one_letter_code
_entity_poly.pdbx_strand_id
1 'polypeptide(L)' 'CSRCGKSFPESAALLRHQRGHGEEPPAHGCPRCGAAFAEGTALLSHLRGHAGDKPYTCGDCGKGFGGS' A
#
# COMPACT_ATOMS: atom_id res chain seq x y z
N CYS A 1 9.47 -16.75 -6.41
CA CYS A 1 8.97 -16.31 -7.71
C CYS A 1 7.96 -17.34 -8.20
N SER A 2 6.70 -16.93 -8.34
CA SER A 2 5.59 -17.83 -8.69
C SER A 2 5.68 -18.36 -10.13
N ARG A 3 6.43 -17.69 -11.00
CA ARG A 3 6.60 -18.07 -12.42
C ARG A 3 7.68 -19.10 -12.65
N CYS A 4 8.82 -19.00 -11.96
CA CYS A 4 9.99 -19.87 -12.20
C CYS A 4 10.46 -20.64 -10.98
N GLY A 5 9.73 -20.58 -9.86
CA GLY A 5 10.03 -21.33 -8.64
C GLY A 5 11.24 -20.80 -7.85
N LYS A 6 11.98 -19.80 -8.34
CA LYS A 6 13.16 -19.26 -7.64
C LYS A 6 12.78 -18.60 -6.31
N SER A 7 13.44 -19.01 -5.23
CA SER A 7 13.28 -18.38 -3.91
C SER A 7 14.32 -17.29 -3.70
N PHE A 8 13.95 -16.23 -3.00
CA PHE A 8 14.82 -15.09 -2.69
C PHE A 8 14.73 -14.80 -1.20
N PRO A 9 15.85 -14.48 -0.53
CA PRO A 9 15.86 -14.17 0.90
C PRO A 9 15.18 -12.83 1.24
N GLU A 10 15.10 -11.92 0.27
CA GLU A 10 14.54 -10.59 0.43
C GLU A 10 13.45 -10.30 -0.61
N SER A 11 12.40 -9.58 -0.18
CA SER A 11 11.31 -9.16 -1.06
C SER A 11 11.79 -8.23 -2.18
N ALA A 12 12.76 -7.35 -1.90
CA ALA A 12 13.37 -6.47 -2.90
C ALA A 12 14.10 -7.25 -4.00
N ALA A 13 14.78 -8.35 -3.65
CA ALA A 13 15.46 -9.23 -4.60
C ALA A 13 14.45 -9.98 -5.47
N LEU A 14 13.34 -10.45 -4.88
CA LEU A 14 12.22 -11.03 -5.61
C LEU A 14 11.58 -10.03 -6.59
N LEU A 15 11.29 -8.81 -6.15
CA LEU A 15 10.70 -7.74 -6.97
C LEU A 15 11.59 -7.39 -8.17
N ARG A 16 12.90 -7.23 -7.96
CA ARG A 16 13.85 -6.97 -9.05
C ARG A 16 13.92 -8.14 -10.03
N HIS A 17 13.88 -9.37 -9.53
CA HIS A 17 13.85 -10.55 -10.38
C HIS A 17 12.57 -10.62 -11.23
N GLN A 18 11.43 -10.28 -10.64
CA GLN A 18 10.13 -10.23 -11.31
C GLN A 18 10.11 -9.21 -12.47
N ARG A 19 10.72 -8.03 -12.31
CA ARG A 19 10.90 -7.07 -13.43
C ARG A 19 11.56 -7.69 -14.67
N GLY A 20 12.50 -8.62 -14.49
CA GLY A 20 13.18 -9.29 -15.61
C GLY A 20 12.28 -10.26 -16.40
N HIS A 21 11.18 -10.71 -15.81
CA HIS A 21 10.16 -11.53 -16.47
C HIS A 21 9.09 -10.68 -17.19
N GLY A 22 9.19 -9.35 -17.13
CA GLY A 22 8.16 -8.43 -17.61
C GLY A 22 6.87 -8.46 -16.77
N GLU A 23 6.89 -9.12 -15.61
CA GLU A 23 5.85 -9.00 -14.60
C GLU A 23 6.14 -7.69 -13.86
N GLU A 24 5.26 -6.71 -14.10
CA GLU A 24 5.21 -5.52 -13.27
C GLU A 24 5.16 -6.00 -11.81
N PRO A 25 6.04 -5.49 -10.94
CA PRO A 25 6.08 -5.91 -9.54
C PRO A 25 4.67 -5.85 -8.96
N PRO A 26 4.27 -6.76 -8.05
CA PRO A 26 2.94 -6.72 -7.46
C PRO A 26 2.75 -5.33 -6.86
N ALA A 27 1.95 -4.54 -7.56
CA ALA A 27 1.54 -3.24 -7.09
C ALA A 27 0.93 -3.48 -5.72
N HIS A 28 1.48 -2.83 -4.72
CA HIS A 28 0.86 -2.77 -3.40
C HIS A 28 -0.40 -1.93 -3.58
N GLY A 29 -1.50 -2.58 -3.93
CA GLY A 29 -2.78 -1.95 -4.20
C GLY A 29 -3.45 -1.53 -2.90
N CYS A 30 -3.94 -0.29 -2.86
CA CYS A 30 -4.79 0.16 -1.78
C CYS A 30 -6.16 -0.53 -1.91
N PRO A 31 -6.59 -1.35 -0.93
CA PRO A 31 -7.89 -2.00 -0.97
C PRO A 31 -9.07 -1.03 -0.85
N ARG A 32 -8.83 0.24 -0.47
CA ARG A 32 -9.88 1.25 -0.29
C ARG A 32 -10.15 2.09 -1.54
N CYS A 33 -9.12 2.43 -2.31
CA CYS A 33 -9.27 3.30 -3.49
C CYS A 33 -8.65 2.73 -4.77
N GLY A 34 -8.02 1.55 -4.72
CA GLY A 34 -7.39 0.91 -5.87
C GLY A 34 -6.05 1.54 -6.29
N ALA A 35 -5.53 2.53 -5.55
CA ALA A 35 -4.23 3.13 -5.85
C ALA A 35 -3.09 2.11 -5.76
N ALA A 36 -2.22 2.07 -6.76
CA ALA A 36 -1.10 1.15 -6.85
C ALA A 36 0.20 1.81 -6.37
N PHE A 37 0.96 1.12 -5.52
CA PHE A 37 2.26 1.59 -5.03
C PHE A 37 3.38 0.60 -5.36
N ALA A 38 4.57 1.14 -5.70
CA ALA A 38 5.75 0.34 -6.02
C ALA A 38 6.41 -0.30 -4.78
N GLU A 39 6.16 0.25 -3.59
CA GLU A 39 6.69 -0.25 -2.31
C GLU A 39 5.60 -0.33 -1.24
N GLY A 40 5.72 -1.34 -0.37
CA GLY A 40 4.82 -1.54 0.76
C GLY A 40 4.86 -0.38 1.77
N THR A 41 6.00 0.29 1.93
CA THR A 41 6.15 1.49 2.77
C THR A 41 5.30 2.66 2.26
N ALA A 42 5.26 2.86 0.93
CA ALA A 42 4.42 3.86 0.28
C ALA A 42 2.92 3.54 0.43
N LEU A 43 2.53 2.27 0.26
CA LEU A 43 1.16 1.82 0.55
C LEU A 43 0.79 2.05 2.03
N LEU A 44 1.68 1.70 2.97
CA LEU A 44 1.44 1.88 4.41
C LEU A 44 1.24 3.36 4.78
N SER A 45 2.07 4.25 4.24
CA SER A 45 1.92 5.69 4.45
C SER A 45 0.61 6.21 3.85
N HIS A 46 0.26 5.75 2.65
CA HIS A 46 -1.01 6.06 2.01
C HIS A 46 -2.22 5.56 2.82
N LEU A 47 -2.16 4.34 3.36
CA LEU A 47 -3.21 3.77 4.21
C LEU A 47 -3.41 4.56 5.51
N ARG A 48 -2.38 5.21 6.05
CA ARG A 48 -2.53 6.12 7.20
C ARG A 48 -3.37 7.35 6.87
N GLY A 49 -3.29 7.86 5.63
CA GLY A 49 -4.17 8.93 5.15
C GLY A 49 -5.63 8.48 5.06
N HIS A 50 -5.87 7.23 4.68
CA HIS A 50 -7.21 6.62 4.75
C HIS A 50 -7.69 6.36 6.18
N ALA A 51 -6.77 6.08 7.11
CA ALA A 51 -7.04 5.98 8.54
C ALA A 51 -7.27 7.37 9.20
N GLY A 52 -7.35 8.45 8.41
CA GLY A 52 -7.92 9.74 8.82
C GLY A 52 -9.39 9.69 9.27
N ASP A 53 -9.97 8.49 9.49
CA ASP A 53 -11.13 8.31 10.36
C ASP A 53 -10.68 8.55 11.81
N LYS A 54 -10.57 9.82 12.13
CA LYS A 54 -10.23 10.32 13.46
C LYS A 54 -11.32 9.83 14.43
N PRO A 55 -11.00 9.11 15.53
CA PRO A 55 -12.00 8.73 16.53
C PRO A 55 -12.53 9.92 17.34
N TYR A 56 -11.99 11.12 17.13
CA TYR A 56 -12.44 12.34 17.81
C TYR A 56 -13.57 12.99 17.03
N THR A 57 -14.73 12.35 17.03
CA THR A 57 -16.02 12.99 16.76
C THR A 57 -16.35 13.95 17.90
N CYS A 58 -16.61 15.22 17.61
CA CYS A 58 -17.26 16.09 18.57
C CYS A 58 -18.70 15.59 18.79
N GLY A 59 -19.03 15.15 20.00
CA GLY A 59 -20.34 14.59 20.36
C GLY A 59 -21.51 15.58 20.25
N ASP A 60 -21.23 16.88 20.08
CA ASP A 60 -22.24 17.94 20.01
C ASP A 60 -22.62 18.31 18.56
N CYS A 61 -21.73 18.10 17.58
CA CYS A 61 -21.94 18.56 16.20
C CYS A 61 -21.55 17.58 15.09
N GLY A 62 -21.05 16.38 15.41
CA GLY A 62 -20.86 15.28 14.45
C GLY A 62 -19.89 15.56 13.29
N LYS A 63 -19.19 16.70 13.27
CA LYS A 63 -18.36 17.13 12.14
C LYS A 63 -16.89 16.82 12.41
N GLY A 64 -16.32 15.92 11.60
CA GLY A 64 -14.88 15.65 11.58
C GLY A 64 -14.15 16.77 10.85
N PHE A 65 -13.35 17.55 11.57
CA PHE A 65 -12.44 18.53 10.96
C PHE A 65 -11.12 17.82 10.62
N GLY A 66 -10.99 17.40 9.36
CA GLY A 66 -9.73 17.06 8.74
C GLY A 66 -9.05 18.36 8.33
N GLY A 67 -7.98 18.74 9.04
CA GLY A 67 -7.12 19.83 8.60
C GLY A 67 -6.41 19.41 7.32
N SER A 68 -6.76 20.05 6.22
CA SER A 68 -5.82 20.34 5.13
C SER A 68 -4.89 21.46 5.55
#